data_AF-A0A940MVR3-F1
#
_entry.id   AF-A0A940MVR3-F1
#
_cell.length_a   1.000
_cell.length_b   1.000
_cell.length_c   1.000
_cell.angle_alpha   90.00
_cell.angle_beta   90.00
_cell.angle_gamma   90.00
#
_symmetry.space_group_name_H-M   'P 1'
#
loop_
_entity.id
_entity.type
_entity.pdbx_description
1 polymer ?
#
loop_
_entity_poly.entity_id
_entity_poly.type
_entity_poly.pdbx_seq_one_letter_code
_entity_poly.pdbx_strand_id
1 'polypeptide(L)'
;MSHYVYLDASSLPGMPDGTAREWQAFLAGQRPELEAKNWPPLLWWCLFGEEDLRWARLIDDIDADGPGGEREAFREEMGDSAEVPYPYFVTAQARALDRLARRREIVLAGVGQRYAGLYDAFAGLVARRFGPFILLRTSGLPDVTEAEPALRAVAAEMDALDRKPPRGPGPGLEGLFADVRRWGASDPVWLLSGAGAPGLWPMPELAAAYPPRRAARRAPAEARSPPVTRPRGRGAAVAEWGAALAVAGAGLGTYAGTGSILAGIAAFLGCAAVAGWVLSRPG
;
A
#
# COMPACT_ATOMS: atom_id res chain seq x y z
N MET A 1 -1.84 10.89 -1.43
CA MET A 1 -1.21 10.31 -2.64
C MET A 1 -1.20 8.79 -2.50
N SER A 2 -0.95 8.03 -3.57
CA SER A 2 -0.81 6.57 -3.46
C SER A 2 0.63 6.24 -3.10
N HIS A 3 0.83 5.43 -2.08
CA HIS A 3 2.13 5.00 -1.58
C HIS A 3 2.43 3.61 -2.12
N TYR A 4 3.57 3.39 -2.77
CA TYR A 4 3.92 2.10 -3.37
C TYR A 4 5.12 1.47 -2.68
N VAL A 5 5.10 0.15 -2.59
CA VAL A 5 6.22 -0.67 -2.14
C VAL A 5 6.55 -1.68 -3.21
N TYR A 6 7.83 -2.05 -3.32
CA TYR A 6 8.33 -2.85 -4.42
C TYR A 6 9.07 -4.09 -3.93
N LEU A 7 8.88 -5.20 -4.62
CA LEU A 7 9.61 -6.45 -4.42
C LEU A 7 10.43 -6.76 -5.66
N ASP A 8 11.74 -6.63 -5.53
CA ASP A 8 12.71 -6.73 -6.63
C ASP A 8 13.51 -8.03 -6.55
N ALA A 9 13.80 -8.59 -7.72
CA ALA A 9 14.91 -9.52 -7.90
C ALA A 9 16.23 -8.73 -7.89
N SER A 10 17.17 -9.12 -7.01
CA SER A 10 18.44 -8.42 -6.86
C SER A 10 19.63 -9.37 -7.06
N SER A 11 20.68 -8.87 -7.71
CA SER A 11 22.01 -9.48 -7.72
C SER A 11 22.86 -9.07 -6.51
N LEU A 12 22.45 -8.01 -5.81
CA LEU A 12 23.14 -7.43 -4.66
C LEU A 12 22.54 -7.92 -3.34
N PRO A 13 23.36 -8.14 -2.29
CA PRO A 13 22.89 -8.56 -0.97
C PRO A 13 22.25 -7.44 -0.13
N GLY A 14 21.99 -6.27 -0.72
CA GLY A 14 21.41 -5.09 -0.06
C GLY A 14 20.92 -4.07 -1.09
N MET A 15 20.37 -2.96 -0.61
CA MET A 15 20.09 -1.81 -1.47
C MET A 15 21.39 -1.24 -2.04
N PRO A 16 21.37 -0.71 -3.29
CA PRO A 16 22.42 0.16 -3.78
C PRO A 16 22.73 1.28 -2.78
N ASP A 17 24.01 1.59 -2.59
CA ASP A 17 24.45 2.65 -1.66
C ASP A 17 24.32 4.05 -2.29
N GLY A 18 23.82 4.13 -3.53
CA GLY A 18 23.65 5.36 -4.29
C GLY A 18 24.94 6.04 -4.69
N THR A 19 26.08 5.33 -4.65
CA THR A 19 27.36 5.84 -5.17
C THR A 19 27.71 5.13 -6.48
N ALA A 20 28.59 5.72 -7.29
CA ALA A 20 29.10 5.12 -8.51
C ALA A 20 27.99 4.68 -9.48
N ARG A 21 26.86 5.39 -9.49
CA ARG A 21 25.65 5.08 -10.28
C ARG A 21 25.08 3.68 -10.02
N GLU A 22 25.27 3.12 -8.83
CA GLU A 22 24.73 1.80 -8.47
C GLU A 22 23.21 1.74 -8.63
N TRP A 23 22.48 2.82 -8.34
CA TRP A 23 21.03 2.89 -8.58
C TRP A 23 20.68 2.80 -10.06
N GLN A 24 21.39 3.54 -10.92
CA GLN A 24 21.18 3.46 -12.36
C GLN A 24 21.48 2.05 -12.89
N ALA A 25 22.59 1.45 -12.45
CA ALA A 25 22.96 0.09 -12.84
C ALA A 25 21.95 -0.95 -12.32
N PHE A 26 21.46 -0.77 -11.09
CA PHE A 26 20.39 -1.57 -10.52
C PHE A 26 19.15 -1.46 -11.40
N LEU A 27 18.56 -0.26 -11.54
CA LEU A 27 17.34 0.05 -12.30
C LEU A 27 17.39 -0.33 -13.80
N ALA A 28 18.55 -0.24 -14.44
CA ALA A 28 18.72 -0.58 -15.86
C ALA A 28 18.62 -2.09 -16.15
N GLY A 29 18.83 -2.96 -15.15
CA GLY A 29 18.70 -4.39 -15.32
C GLY A 29 17.24 -4.80 -15.55
N GLN A 30 16.97 -5.59 -16.60
CA GLN A 30 15.68 -6.27 -16.73
C GLN A 30 15.55 -7.27 -15.59
N ARG A 31 14.76 -6.91 -14.57
CA ARG A 31 14.50 -7.74 -13.40
C ARG A 31 13.00 -7.85 -13.15
N PRO A 32 12.53 -8.98 -12.60
CA PRO A 32 11.21 -9.02 -11.99
C PRO A 32 11.10 -7.98 -10.89
N GLU A 33 10.07 -7.16 -11.01
CA GLU A 33 9.62 -6.23 -9.97
C GLU A 33 8.13 -6.46 -9.79
N LEU A 34 7.72 -6.62 -8.54
CA LEU A 34 6.32 -6.57 -8.15
C LEU A 34 6.07 -5.30 -7.36
N GLU A 35 4.90 -4.71 -7.52
CA GLU A 35 4.43 -3.55 -6.79
C GLU A 35 3.19 -3.88 -5.95
N ALA A 36 3.06 -3.17 -4.85
CA ALA A 36 1.86 -3.17 -4.03
C ALA A 36 1.60 -1.77 -3.48
N LYS A 37 0.35 -1.53 -3.11
CA LYS A 37 -0.12 -0.22 -2.67
C LYS A 37 -0.30 -0.19 -1.16
N ASN A 38 0.23 0.86 -0.54
CA ASN A 38 0.16 1.26 0.86
C ASN A 38 0.81 0.30 1.88
N TRP A 39 0.97 -0.99 1.59
CA TRP A 39 1.61 -1.94 2.51
C TRP A 39 2.08 -3.21 1.78
N PRO A 40 3.15 -3.91 2.24
CA PRO A 40 3.58 -5.17 1.64
C PRO A 40 2.52 -6.29 1.78
N PRO A 41 2.20 -7.00 0.68
CA PRO A 41 1.31 -8.16 0.65
C PRO A 41 1.76 -9.31 1.56
N LEU A 42 0.79 -10.15 1.96
CA LEU A 42 1.05 -11.28 2.86
C LEU A 42 2.09 -12.27 2.33
N LEU A 43 2.05 -12.60 1.03
CA LEU A 43 3.02 -13.55 0.47
C LEU A 43 4.43 -12.95 0.40
N TRP A 44 4.57 -11.62 0.38
CA TRP A 44 5.87 -10.98 0.46
C TRP A 44 6.44 -11.11 1.88
N TRP A 45 5.60 -10.92 2.91
CA TRP A 45 5.99 -11.18 4.30
C TRP A 45 6.42 -12.63 4.53
N CYS A 46 5.90 -13.58 3.75
CA CYS A 46 6.32 -14.98 3.85
C CYS A 46 7.79 -15.21 3.49
N LEU A 47 8.43 -14.28 2.77
CA LEU A 47 9.84 -14.36 2.35
C LEU A 47 10.82 -13.94 3.46
N PHE A 48 10.39 -13.04 4.36
CA PHE A 48 11.28 -12.31 5.27
C PHE A 48 11.05 -12.70 6.74
N GLY A 49 12.05 -12.44 7.56
CA GLY A 49 12.00 -12.42 9.02
C GLY A 49 12.57 -11.11 9.55
N GLU A 50 12.55 -10.93 10.85
CA GLU A 50 13.04 -9.70 11.51
C GLU A 50 14.50 -9.43 11.15
N GLU A 51 15.32 -10.48 11.08
CA GLU A 51 16.74 -10.38 10.78
C GLU A 51 17.07 -9.98 9.33
N ASP A 52 16.09 -9.91 8.44
CA ASP A 52 16.28 -9.41 7.07
C ASP A 52 16.06 -7.89 6.99
N LEU A 53 15.60 -7.25 8.08
CA LEU A 53 15.45 -5.81 8.16
C LEU A 53 16.83 -5.12 8.10
N ARG A 54 16.96 -4.20 7.17
CA ARG A 54 18.15 -3.38 6.96
C ARG A 54 17.74 -1.93 6.78
N TRP A 55 18.74 -1.07 6.71
CA TRP A 55 18.61 0.38 6.70
C TRP A 55 19.45 0.95 5.57
N ALA A 56 18.83 1.71 4.68
CA ALA A 56 19.49 2.39 3.57
C ALA A 56 19.60 3.88 3.85
N ARG A 57 20.66 4.52 3.34
CA ARG A 57 20.88 5.96 3.47
C ARG A 57 20.32 6.76 2.29
N LEU A 58 20.17 6.12 1.14
CA LEU A 58 19.66 6.70 -0.11
C LEU A 58 18.62 5.74 -0.69
N ILE A 59 17.57 6.30 -1.27
CA ILE A 59 16.45 5.58 -1.89
C ILE A 59 16.43 5.82 -3.40
N ASP A 60 15.63 5.03 -4.11
CA ASP A 60 15.61 4.93 -5.58
C ASP A 60 15.24 6.22 -6.33
N ASP A 61 14.65 7.17 -5.62
CA ASP A 61 14.20 8.48 -6.05
C ASP A 61 15.24 9.59 -5.86
N ILE A 62 16.42 9.28 -5.31
CA ILE A 62 17.52 10.23 -5.10
C ILE A 62 18.80 9.66 -5.73
N ASP A 63 19.19 10.16 -6.90
CA ASP A 63 20.47 9.81 -7.51
C ASP A 63 21.54 10.82 -7.08
N ALA A 64 22.44 10.38 -6.20
CA ALA A 64 23.52 11.23 -5.72
C ALA A 64 24.54 11.62 -6.81
N ASP A 65 24.57 10.89 -7.93
CA ASP A 65 25.41 11.20 -9.10
C ASP A 65 24.59 11.85 -10.24
N GLY A 66 23.32 12.18 -9.98
CA GLY A 66 22.42 12.85 -10.92
C GLY A 66 22.86 14.29 -11.22
N PRO A 67 22.67 14.79 -12.46
CA PRO A 67 22.96 16.18 -12.79
C PRO A 67 21.98 17.12 -12.08
N GLY A 68 22.32 17.59 -10.88
CA GLY A 68 21.44 18.49 -10.13
C GLY A 68 21.80 18.76 -8.67
N GLY A 69 22.78 18.05 -8.08
CA GLY A 69 23.09 18.22 -6.65
C GLY A 69 21.97 17.73 -5.74
N GLU A 70 21.18 16.75 -6.19
CA GLU A 70 20.05 16.17 -5.46
C GLU A 70 20.46 15.61 -4.09
N ARG A 71 21.70 15.12 -3.98
CA ARG A 71 22.30 14.70 -2.71
C ARG A 71 22.52 15.87 -1.75
N GLU A 72 23.12 16.95 -2.23
CA GLU A 72 23.34 18.16 -1.44
C GLU A 72 22.01 18.81 -1.05
N ALA A 73 21.05 18.89 -1.97
CA ALA A 73 19.70 19.40 -1.71
C ALA A 73 18.95 18.53 -0.69
N PHE A 74 19.02 17.20 -0.80
CA PHE A 74 18.43 16.28 0.18
C PHE A 74 19.12 16.38 1.54
N ARG A 75 20.45 16.52 1.57
CA ARG A 75 21.20 16.72 2.81
C ARG A 75 20.89 18.08 3.47
N GLU A 76 20.69 19.13 2.67
CA GLU A 76 20.29 20.46 3.15
C GLU A 76 18.84 20.48 3.66
N GLU A 77 17.92 19.78 2.97
CA GLU A 77 16.51 19.63 3.39
C GLU A 77 16.38 18.80 4.68
N MET A 78 17.16 17.74 4.82
CA MET A 78 17.15 16.86 6.00
C MET A 78 18.05 17.35 7.14
N GLY A 79 18.89 18.38 6.93
CA GLY A 79 19.83 18.91 7.93
C GLY A 79 20.86 17.88 8.44
N ASP A 80 21.45 18.14 9.62
CA ASP A 80 22.35 17.19 10.32
C ASP A 80 21.64 15.89 10.78
N SER A 81 20.32 15.75 10.53
CA SER A 81 19.53 14.53 10.71
C SER A 81 19.72 13.52 9.57
N ALA A 82 20.85 13.58 8.84
CA ALA A 82 21.26 12.69 7.75
C ALA A 82 21.41 11.20 8.15
N GLU A 83 20.94 10.82 9.34
CA GLU A 83 20.96 9.48 9.91
C GLU A 83 19.63 8.74 9.84
N VAL A 84 18.51 9.37 9.43
CA VAL A 84 17.21 8.67 9.38
C VAL A 84 17.27 7.60 8.27
N PRO A 85 17.42 6.31 8.60
CA PRO A 85 17.66 5.33 7.58
C PRO A 85 16.32 4.79 7.09
N TYR A 86 16.20 4.60 5.79
CA TYR A 86 15.03 3.96 5.20
C TYR A 86 15.09 2.45 5.48
N PRO A 87 14.15 1.88 6.27
CA PRO A 87 14.04 0.45 6.38
C PRO A 87 13.80 -0.17 5.01
N TYR A 88 14.34 -1.36 4.83
CA TYR A 88 14.06 -2.25 3.71
C TYR A 88 14.31 -3.69 4.18
N PHE A 89 13.84 -4.68 3.42
CA PHE A 89 14.18 -6.08 3.70
C PHE A 89 14.98 -6.67 2.56
N VAL A 90 16.00 -7.46 2.89
CA VAL A 90 16.76 -8.21 1.89
C VAL A 90 17.05 -9.61 2.40
N THR A 91 16.84 -10.61 1.55
CA THR A 91 17.12 -12.00 1.90
C THR A 91 17.62 -12.79 0.71
N ALA A 92 18.36 -13.87 0.97
CA ALA A 92 18.79 -14.80 -0.08
C ALA A 92 17.59 -15.62 -0.60
N GLN A 93 17.54 -15.87 -1.90
CA GLN A 93 16.44 -16.61 -2.52
C GLN A 93 16.22 -17.99 -1.91
N ALA A 94 17.29 -18.75 -1.67
CA ALA A 94 17.21 -20.07 -1.07
C ALA A 94 16.49 -20.02 0.30
N ARG A 95 16.83 -19.02 1.12
CA ARG A 95 16.22 -18.81 2.42
C ARG A 95 14.74 -18.41 2.32
N ALA A 96 14.40 -17.56 1.36
CA ALA A 96 13.01 -17.16 1.11
C ALA A 96 12.15 -18.37 0.70
N LEU A 97 12.67 -19.24 -0.16
CA LEU A 97 12.00 -20.47 -0.59
C LEU A 97 11.80 -21.44 0.58
N ASP A 98 12.81 -21.60 1.43
CA ASP A 98 12.70 -22.41 2.64
C ASP A 98 11.62 -21.90 3.59
N ARG A 99 11.50 -20.58 3.75
CA ARG A 99 10.44 -19.95 4.57
C ARG A 99 9.07 -20.14 3.95
N LEU A 100 8.92 -19.94 2.64
CA LEU A 100 7.65 -20.21 1.93
C LEU A 100 7.20 -21.66 2.15
N ALA A 101 8.11 -22.62 2.01
CA ALA A 101 7.77 -24.03 2.24
C ALA A 101 7.30 -24.29 3.68
N ARG A 102 7.99 -23.74 4.69
CA ARG A 102 7.61 -23.93 6.11
C ARG A 102 6.31 -23.25 6.49
N ARG A 103 6.05 -22.05 5.96
CA ARG A 103 4.93 -21.18 6.37
C ARG A 103 3.63 -21.52 5.65
N ARG A 104 3.70 -22.25 4.54
CA ARG A 104 2.56 -22.59 3.67
C ARG A 104 1.31 -23.04 4.43
N GLU A 105 1.41 -24.12 5.21
CA GLU A 105 0.23 -24.69 5.87
C GLU A 105 -0.40 -23.75 6.89
N ILE A 106 0.43 -23.03 7.65
CA ILE A 106 -0.03 -22.08 8.66
C ILE A 106 -0.74 -20.90 7.99
N VAL A 107 -0.15 -20.34 6.94
CA VAL A 107 -0.72 -19.23 6.18
C VAL A 107 -2.02 -19.65 5.51
N LEU A 108 -2.07 -20.81 4.86
CA LEU A 108 -3.29 -21.31 4.20
C LEU A 108 -4.40 -21.67 5.19
N ALA A 109 -4.06 -22.08 6.42
CA ALA A 109 -5.06 -22.22 7.49
C ALA A 109 -5.65 -20.85 7.90
N GLY A 110 -4.85 -19.78 7.88
CA GLY A 110 -5.28 -18.41 8.20
C GLY A 110 -6.12 -17.74 7.11
N VAL A 111 -5.70 -17.84 5.84
CA VAL A 111 -6.38 -17.16 4.71
C VAL A 111 -7.35 -18.04 3.93
N GLY A 112 -7.26 -19.36 4.07
CA GLY A 112 -8.13 -20.35 3.43
C GLY A 112 -7.46 -21.12 2.30
N GLN A 113 -7.72 -22.43 2.27
CA GLN A 113 -7.13 -23.40 1.33
C GLN A 113 -7.40 -23.12 -0.16
N ARG A 114 -8.43 -22.32 -0.48
CA ARG A 114 -8.69 -21.89 -1.86
C ARG A 114 -7.49 -21.16 -2.50
N TYR A 115 -6.65 -20.51 -1.69
CA TYR A 115 -5.49 -19.75 -2.16
C TYR A 115 -4.22 -20.60 -2.32
N ALA A 116 -4.29 -21.92 -2.12
CA ALA A 116 -3.14 -22.82 -2.27
C ALA A 116 -2.48 -22.69 -3.65
N GLY A 117 -3.29 -22.67 -4.73
CA GLY A 117 -2.77 -22.51 -6.09
C GLY A 117 -2.02 -21.19 -6.31
N LEU A 118 -2.53 -20.08 -5.77
CA LEU A 118 -1.85 -18.78 -5.81
C LEU A 118 -0.54 -18.79 -5.01
N TYR A 119 -0.55 -19.41 -3.82
CA TYR A 119 0.65 -19.56 -2.99
C TYR A 119 1.74 -20.34 -3.72
N ASP A 120 1.40 -21.50 -4.26
CA ASP A 120 2.34 -22.38 -4.96
C ASP A 120 2.86 -21.72 -6.25
N ALA A 121 2.00 -20.99 -6.97
CA ALA A 121 2.41 -20.22 -8.14
C ALA A 121 3.37 -19.08 -7.77
N PHE A 122 3.15 -18.40 -6.64
CA PHE A 122 4.03 -17.34 -6.16
C PHE A 122 5.39 -17.88 -5.75
N ALA A 123 5.43 -18.99 -5.00
CA ALA A 123 6.67 -19.67 -4.68
C ALA A 123 7.43 -20.10 -5.96
N GLY A 124 6.70 -20.59 -6.97
CA GLY A 124 7.26 -20.89 -8.28
C GLY A 124 7.79 -19.67 -9.04
N LEU A 125 7.13 -18.51 -8.94
CA LEU A 125 7.63 -17.25 -9.48
C LEU A 125 8.97 -16.89 -8.83
N VAL A 126 9.03 -16.91 -7.50
CA VAL A 126 10.25 -16.61 -6.74
C VAL A 126 11.38 -17.54 -7.17
N ALA A 127 11.13 -18.85 -7.24
CA ALA A 127 12.14 -19.83 -7.61
C ALA A 127 12.70 -19.67 -9.04
N ARG A 128 11.86 -19.25 -9.99
CA ARG A 128 12.25 -19.20 -11.42
C ARG A 128 12.75 -17.85 -11.88
N ARG A 129 12.26 -16.77 -11.28
CA ARG A 129 12.42 -15.42 -11.82
C ARG A 129 13.27 -14.53 -10.93
N PHE A 130 13.23 -14.72 -9.61
CA PHE A 130 14.03 -13.89 -8.72
C PHE A 130 15.52 -14.29 -8.78
N GLY A 131 16.38 -13.30 -8.57
CA GLY A 131 17.84 -13.46 -8.56
C GLY A 131 18.33 -14.10 -7.26
N PRO A 132 19.65 -14.07 -6.98
CA PRO A 132 20.21 -14.63 -5.75
C PRO A 132 19.68 -13.95 -4.48
N PHE A 133 19.23 -12.70 -4.59
CA PHE A 133 18.63 -11.94 -3.51
C PHE A 133 17.24 -11.42 -3.90
N ILE A 134 16.41 -11.24 -2.88
CA ILE A 134 15.09 -10.63 -2.97
C ILE A 134 15.10 -9.39 -2.10
N LEU A 135 14.72 -8.25 -2.66
CA LEU A 135 14.73 -6.96 -2.00
C LEU A 135 13.31 -6.41 -1.91
N LEU A 136 12.87 -6.02 -0.71
CA LEU A 136 11.63 -5.28 -0.48
C LEU A 136 11.97 -3.83 -0.17
N ARG A 137 11.65 -2.94 -1.11
CA ARG A 137 11.82 -1.49 -0.98
C ARG A 137 10.54 -0.89 -0.38
N THR A 138 10.70 -0.21 0.75
CA THR A 138 9.59 0.45 1.47
C THR A 138 9.66 1.97 1.44
N SER A 139 10.51 2.54 0.58
CA SER A 139 10.70 4.00 0.40
C SER A 139 9.39 4.75 0.14
N GLY A 140 8.45 4.13 -0.57
CA GLY A 140 7.16 4.78 -0.86
C GLY A 140 6.15 4.79 0.30
N LEU A 141 6.43 4.19 1.47
CA LEU A 141 5.56 4.28 2.65
C LEU A 141 5.57 5.71 3.24
N PRO A 142 4.41 6.22 3.70
CA PRO A 142 4.36 7.51 4.38
C PRO A 142 5.09 7.43 5.72
N ASP A 143 5.92 8.44 6.03
CA ASP A 143 6.75 8.54 7.24
C ASP A 143 7.42 7.21 7.63
N VAL A 144 8.58 6.96 7.00
CA VAL A 144 9.28 5.69 7.15
C VAL A 144 9.71 5.39 8.60
N THR A 145 9.86 6.44 9.44
CA THR A 145 10.21 6.30 10.85
C THR A 145 9.03 5.80 11.69
N GLU A 146 7.82 6.22 11.34
CA GLU A 146 6.60 5.72 11.95
C GLU A 146 6.26 4.30 11.46
N ALA A 147 6.66 3.96 10.23
CA ALA A 147 6.40 2.64 9.63
C ALA A 147 7.33 1.54 10.16
N GLU A 148 8.60 1.84 10.49
CA GLU A 148 9.59 0.83 10.90
C GLU A 148 9.12 -0.09 12.04
N PRO A 149 8.59 0.43 13.17
CA PRO A 149 8.16 -0.43 14.28
C PRO A 149 7.10 -1.45 13.85
N ALA A 150 6.17 -1.06 12.97
CA ALA A 150 5.14 -1.94 12.44
C ALA A 150 5.72 -2.98 11.48
N LEU A 151 6.64 -2.58 10.59
CA LEU A 151 7.35 -3.50 9.68
C LEU A 151 8.13 -4.57 10.48
N ARG A 152 8.89 -4.13 11.50
CA ARG A 152 9.65 -5.02 12.38
C ARG A 152 8.74 -5.98 13.15
N ALA A 153 7.63 -5.48 13.69
CA ALA A 153 6.67 -6.31 14.43
C ALA A 153 6.07 -7.42 13.55
N VAL A 154 5.65 -7.11 12.33
CA VAL A 154 5.13 -8.12 11.39
C VAL A 154 6.21 -9.15 11.05
N ALA A 155 7.44 -8.72 10.79
CA ALA A 155 8.55 -9.62 10.49
C ALA A 155 8.87 -10.57 11.67
N ALA A 156 8.85 -10.06 12.90
CA ALA A 156 9.03 -10.87 14.11
C ALA A 156 7.88 -11.88 14.31
N GLU A 157 6.64 -11.51 13.97
CA GLU A 157 5.50 -12.43 13.98
C GLU A 157 5.66 -13.55 12.94
N MET A 158 6.23 -13.26 11.77
CA MET A 158 6.55 -14.29 10.76
C MET A 158 7.61 -15.27 11.27
N ASP A 159 8.64 -14.81 11.99
CA ASP A 159 9.62 -15.68 12.65
C ASP A 159 9.03 -16.48 13.82
N ALA A 160 7.96 -15.97 14.46
CA ALA A 160 7.21 -16.73 15.45
C ALA A 160 6.41 -17.88 14.80
N LEU A 161 5.93 -17.72 13.55
CA LEU A 161 5.30 -18.82 12.81
C LEU A 161 6.26 -20.00 12.59
N ASP A 162 7.51 -19.69 12.25
CA ASP A 162 8.54 -20.70 11.97
C ASP A 162 8.85 -21.58 13.19
N ARG A 163 8.63 -21.05 14.40
CA ARG A 163 8.91 -21.74 15.68
C ARG A 163 7.70 -22.46 16.27
N LYS A 164 6.58 -22.54 15.54
CA LYS A 164 5.26 -23.04 15.97
C LYS A 164 4.71 -22.22 17.16
N PRO A 165 3.85 -21.23 16.90
CA PRO A 165 3.50 -20.23 17.90
C PRO A 165 2.64 -20.83 19.02
N PRO A 166 2.89 -20.49 20.30
CA PRO A 166 2.12 -21.01 21.43
C PRO A 166 0.69 -20.43 21.52
N ARG A 167 0.38 -19.33 20.82
CA ARG A 167 -0.90 -18.59 20.95
C ARG A 167 -1.49 -18.10 19.61
N GLY A 168 -1.11 -18.72 18.49
CA GLY A 168 -1.53 -18.26 17.16
C GLY A 168 -0.72 -17.05 16.65
N PRO A 169 -1.10 -16.48 15.49
CA PRO A 169 -0.42 -15.33 14.90
C PRO A 169 -0.63 -14.05 15.73
N GLY A 170 0.33 -13.12 15.67
CA GLY A 170 0.24 -11.83 16.36
C GLY A 170 -0.73 -10.85 15.68
N PRO A 171 -0.96 -9.67 16.27
CA PRO A 171 -1.95 -8.70 15.78
C PRO A 171 -1.68 -8.19 14.36
N GLY A 172 -0.41 -8.01 13.96
CA GLY A 172 -0.08 -7.53 12.62
C GLY A 172 -0.49 -8.53 11.54
N LEU A 173 -0.14 -9.79 11.74
CA LEU A 173 -0.46 -10.90 10.85
C LEU A 173 -1.95 -11.26 10.88
N GLU A 174 -2.62 -11.20 12.04
CA GLU A 174 -4.08 -11.34 12.12
C GLU A 174 -4.78 -10.25 11.32
N GLY A 175 -4.27 -9.01 11.33
CA GLY A 175 -4.76 -7.93 10.48
C GLY A 175 -4.69 -8.29 9.00
N LEU A 176 -3.54 -8.77 8.52
CA LEU A 176 -3.35 -9.23 7.15
C LEU A 176 -4.30 -10.40 6.79
N PHE A 177 -4.46 -11.37 7.69
CA PHE A 177 -5.40 -12.48 7.49
C PHE A 177 -6.85 -11.99 7.48
N ALA A 178 -7.22 -11.06 8.35
CA ALA A 178 -8.54 -10.47 8.40
C ALA A 178 -8.85 -9.69 7.12
N ASP A 179 -7.89 -8.94 6.59
CA ASP A 179 -8.03 -8.23 5.32
C ASP A 179 -8.28 -9.20 4.17
N VAL A 180 -7.44 -10.23 4.01
CA VAL A 180 -7.66 -11.24 2.95
C VAL A 180 -9.01 -11.95 3.10
N ARG A 181 -9.46 -12.24 4.34
CA ARG A 181 -10.76 -12.87 4.60
C ARG A 181 -11.94 -11.93 4.32
N ARG A 182 -11.82 -10.64 4.65
CA ARG A 182 -12.88 -9.63 4.57
C ARG A 182 -13.13 -9.15 3.15
N TRP A 183 -12.12 -9.23 2.27
CA TRP A 183 -12.14 -8.55 0.97
C TRP A 183 -12.95 -9.32 -0.07
N GLY A 184 -14.26 -9.18 0.05
CA GLY A 184 -15.16 -9.40 -1.07
C GLY A 184 -15.02 -8.32 -2.15
N ALA A 185 -14.66 -7.08 -1.81
CA ALA A 185 -14.78 -5.92 -2.69
C ALA A 185 -13.53 -5.53 -3.50
N SER A 186 -12.37 -6.16 -3.27
CA SER A 186 -11.13 -5.86 -4.00
C SER A 186 -10.40 -7.13 -4.44
N ASP A 187 -9.41 -6.97 -5.30
CA ASP A 187 -8.67 -8.07 -5.92
C ASP A 187 -7.85 -8.87 -4.86
N PRO A 188 -8.22 -10.12 -4.55
CA PRO A 188 -7.50 -10.93 -3.56
C PRO A 188 -6.09 -11.29 -4.02
N VAL A 189 -5.82 -11.29 -5.32
CA VAL A 189 -4.48 -11.58 -5.87
C VAL A 189 -3.54 -10.43 -5.57
N TRP A 190 -4.01 -9.20 -5.78
CA TRP A 190 -3.26 -7.99 -5.43
C TRP A 190 -2.92 -7.94 -3.93
N LEU A 191 -3.90 -8.24 -3.07
CA LEU A 191 -3.68 -8.27 -1.61
C LEU A 191 -2.68 -9.32 -1.16
N LEU A 192 -2.73 -10.51 -1.77
CA LEU A 192 -1.90 -11.62 -1.36
C LEU A 192 -0.49 -11.48 -1.91
N SER A 193 -0.33 -10.98 -3.14
CA SER A 193 0.92 -11.13 -3.89
C SER A 193 1.38 -9.88 -4.63
N GLY A 194 0.65 -8.77 -4.55
CA GLY A 194 0.90 -7.58 -5.38
C GLY A 194 0.64 -7.88 -6.86
N ALA A 195 1.21 -7.05 -7.74
CA ALA A 195 1.22 -7.30 -9.17
C ALA A 195 2.57 -6.94 -9.77
N GLY A 196 2.90 -7.50 -10.93
CA GLY A 196 4.05 -7.09 -11.72
C GLY A 196 3.61 -6.63 -13.11
N ALA A 197 4.60 -6.35 -13.96
CA ALA A 197 4.35 -6.02 -15.35
C ALA A 197 3.51 -7.10 -16.07
N PRO A 198 2.77 -6.75 -17.14
CA PRO A 198 2.01 -7.72 -17.93
C PRO A 198 2.90 -8.91 -18.37
N GLY A 199 2.42 -10.13 -18.11
CA GLY A 199 3.17 -11.36 -18.42
C GLY A 199 4.20 -11.78 -17.37
N LEU A 200 4.43 -10.97 -16.32
CA LEU A 200 5.22 -11.36 -15.16
C LEU A 200 4.34 -11.98 -14.06
N TRP A 201 3.39 -11.20 -13.53
CA TRP A 201 2.59 -11.62 -12.39
C TRP A 201 1.35 -10.73 -12.14
N PRO A 202 0.22 -11.28 -11.66
CA PRO A 202 -0.15 -12.69 -11.78
C PRO A 202 -0.35 -13.07 -13.25
N MET A 203 -0.19 -14.36 -13.58
CA MET A 203 -0.60 -14.84 -14.90
C MET A 203 -2.12 -14.67 -15.05
N PRO A 204 -2.64 -14.24 -16.22
CA PRO A 204 -4.07 -13.98 -16.41
C PRO A 204 -4.97 -15.16 -16.03
N GLU A 205 -4.55 -16.39 -16.36
CA GLU A 205 -5.23 -17.63 -16.01
C GLU A 205 -5.32 -17.83 -14.49
N LEU A 206 -4.25 -17.51 -13.77
CA LEU A 206 -4.21 -17.59 -12.31
C LEU A 206 -5.12 -16.52 -11.70
N ALA A 207 -5.07 -15.29 -12.19
CA ALA A 207 -5.94 -14.21 -11.72
C ALA A 207 -7.43 -14.52 -11.94
N ALA A 208 -7.77 -15.15 -13.07
CA ALA A 208 -9.14 -15.54 -13.39
C ALA A 208 -9.71 -16.60 -12.41
N ALA A 209 -8.87 -17.40 -11.76
CA ALA A 209 -9.29 -18.37 -10.75
C ALA A 209 -9.73 -17.71 -9.42
N TYR A 210 -9.42 -16.41 -9.23
CA TYR A 210 -9.70 -15.65 -8.02
C TYR A 210 -10.53 -14.39 -8.31
N PRO A 211 -11.73 -14.53 -8.90
CA PRO A 211 -12.53 -13.36 -9.25
C PRO A 211 -12.88 -12.56 -7.98
N PRO A 212 -12.82 -11.21 -8.03
CA PRO A 212 -13.32 -10.38 -6.94
C PRO A 212 -14.78 -10.74 -6.71
N ARG A 213 -15.18 -10.91 -5.45
CA ARG A 213 -16.59 -11.17 -5.14
C ARG A 213 -17.37 -9.93 -5.56
N ARG A 214 -18.18 -10.04 -6.61
CA ARG A 214 -19.17 -8.99 -6.89
C ARG A 214 -19.91 -8.73 -5.58
N ALA A 215 -19.81 -7.50 -5.05
CA ALA A 215 -20.63 -7.06 -3.94
C ALA A 215 -22.04 -7.51 -4.31
N ALA A 216 -22.62 -8.40 -3.51
CA ALA A 216 -23.92 -8.98 -3.81
C ALA A 216 -24.82 -7.81 -4.16
N ARG A 217 -25.19 -7.70 -5.44
CA ARG A 217 -26.17 -6.72 -5.90
C ARG A 217 -27.35 -7.01 -5.00
N ARG A 218 -27.61 -6.14 -4.02
CA ARG A 218 -28.76 -6.26 -3.13
C ARG A 218 -29.90 -6.54 -4.09
N ALA A 219 -30.45 -7.76 -4.05
CA ALA A 219 -31.67 -8.05 -4.75
C ALA A 219 -32.64 -6.93 -4.34
N PRO A 220 -33.40 -6.33 -5.27
CA PRO A 220 -34.44 -5.40 -4.87
C PRO A 220 -35.25 -6.14 -3.82
N ALA A 221 -35.23 -5.64 -2.59
CA ALA A 221 -35.92 -6.29 -1.49
C ALA A 221 -37.37 -6.43 -1.95
N GLU A 222 -37.81 -7.67 -2.16
CA GLU A 222 -39.22 -7.99 -2.34
C GLU A 222 -39.99 -7.26 -1.25
N ALA A 223 -41.00 -6.53 -1.70
CA ALA A 223 -41.83 -5.65 -0.91
C ALA A 223 -42.37 -6.36 0.33
N ARG A 224 -41.65 -6.25 1.45
CA ARG A 224 -42.22 -6.41 2.78
C ARG A 224 -42.68 -5.04 3.22
N SER A 225 -43.99 -4.92 3.34
CA SER A 225 -44.72 -3.71 3.73
C SER A 225 -44.05 -3.00 4.90
N PRO A 226 -43.80 -1.69 4.81
CA PRO A 226 -43.25 -0.94 5.93
C PRO A 226 -44.31 -0.79 7.04
N PRO A 227 -43.93 -0.92 8.33
CA PRO A 227 -44.78 -0.46 9.40
C PRO A 227 -44.86 1.06 9.37
N VAL A 228 -46.10 1.54 9.46
CA VAL A 228 -46.49 2.95 9.48
C VAL A 228 -45.71 3.72 10.53
N THR A 229 -44.91 4.69 10.10
CA THR A 229 -44.48 5.81 10.95
C THR A 229 -44.56 7.12 10.18
N ARG A 230 -45.12 8.12 10.86
CA ARG A 230 -45.58 9.43 10.35
C ARG A 230 -44.47 10.27 9.71
N PRO A 231 -44.82 11.17 8.76
CA PRO A 231 -43.85 11.98 8.02
C PRO A 231 -43.29 13.12 8.88
N ARG A 232 -41.96 13.21 8.98
CA ARG A 232 -41.26 14.46 9.30
C ARG A 232 -40.75 15.09 7.99
N GLY A 233 -41.04 16.39 7.84
CA GLY A 233 -41.09 17.11 6.57
C GLY A 233 -39.79 17.20 5.79
N ARG A 234 -39.95 17.19 4.45
CA ARG A 234 -38.93 17.34 3.40
C ARG A 234 -38.22 18.71 3.34
N GLY A 235 -38.33 19.55 4.37
CA GLY A 235 -37.81 20.93 4.35
C GLY A 235 -36.34 21.08 4.75
N ALA A 236 -35.79 20.16 5.55
CA ALA A 236 -34.44 20.34 6.12
C ALA A 236 -33.30 19.87 5.20
N ALA A 237 -33.53 18.85 4.37
CA ALA A 237 -32.47 18.22 3.58
C ALA A 237 -32.06 19.02 2.32
N VAL A 238 -32.87 19.99 1.85
CA VAL A 238 -32.54 20.78 0.66
C VAL A 238 -31.71 22.03 1.01
N ALA A 239 -31.82 22.53 2.26
CA ALA A 239 -31.06 23.69 2.72
C ALA A 239 -29.58 23.34 3.00
N GLU A 240 -29.29 22.13 3.48
CA GLU A 240 -27.94 21.71 3.87
C GLU A 240 -26.99 21.51 2.68
N TRP A 241 -27.49 21.01 1.55
CA TRP A 241 -26.66 20.75 0.35
C TRP A 241 -26.46 21.98 -0.53
N GLY A 242 -27.33 23.00 -0.43
CA GLY A 242 -27.24 24.20 -1.25
C GLY A 242 -26.01 25.06 -0.94
N ALA A 243 -25.67 25.20 0.34
CA ALA A 243 -24.51 25.99 0.77
C ALA A 243 -23.17 25.34 0.35
N ALA A 244 -23.06 24.02 0.48
CA ALA A 244 -21.84 23.29 0.10
C ALA A 244 -21.56 23.36 -1.41
N LEU A 245 -22.61 23.25 -2.24
CA LEU A 245 -22.48 23.36 -3.70
C LEU A 245 -22.16 24.79 -4.16
N ALA A 246 -22.71 25.81 -3.51
CA ALA A 246 -22.40 27.21 -3.83
C ALA A 246 -20.95 27.59 -3.49
N VAL A 247 -20.42 27.13 -2.35
CA VAL A 247 -19.03 27.39 -1.93
C VAL A 247 -18.03 26.66 -2.83
N ALA A 248 -18.29 25.40 -3.19
CA ALA A 248 -17.46 24.66 -4.12
C ALA A 248 -17.48 25.28 -5.54
N GLY A 249 -18.64 25.77 -5.99
CA GLY A 249 -18.80 26.44 -7.29
C GLY A 249 -18.03 27.75 -7.39
N ALA A 250 -17.98 28.56 -6.32
CA ALA A 250 -17.28 29.84 -6.32
C ALA A 250 -15.76 29.69 -6.47
N GLY A 251 -15.16 28.70 -5.80
CA GLY A 251 -13.72 28.42 -5.92
C GLY A 251 -13.33 27.95 -7.33
N LEU A 252 -14.09 27.01 -7.89
CA LEU A 252 -13.87 26.47 -9.23
C LEU A 252 -14.10 27.52 -10.33
N GLY A 253 -15.14 28.35 -10.20
CA GLY A 253 -15.44 29.41 -11.15
C GLY A 253 -14.38 30.52 -11.17
N THR A 254 -13.88 30.90 -10.00
CA THR A 254 -12.82 31.92 -9.87
C THR A 254 -11.51 31.43 -10.47
N TYR A 255 -11.16 30.15 -10.25
CA TYR A 255 -9.98 29.54 -10.86
C TYR A 255 -10.10 29.48 -12.39
N ALA A 256 -11.25 29.06 -12.92
CA ALA A 256 -11.48 28.97 -14.37
C ALA A 256 -11.41 30.35 -15.07
N GLY A 257 -11.82 31.43 -14.39
CA GLY A 257 -11.77 32.78 -14.96
C GLY A 257 -10.42 33.49 -14.84
N THR A 258 -9.59 33.14 -13.85
CA THR A 258 -8.35 33.87 -13.55
C THR A 258 -7.07 33.06 -13.74
N GLY A 259 -7.16 31.73 -13.84
CA GLY A 259 -6.02 30.82 -13.88
C GLY A 259 -5.19 30.76 -12.59
N SER A 260 -5.62 31.47 -11.53
CA SER A 260 -4.85 31.61 -10.29
C SER A 260 -5.42 30.73 -9.18
N ILE A 261 -4.62 29.77 -8.74
CA ILE A 261 -4.96 28.84 -7.64
C ILE A 261 -5.16 29.61 -6.34
N LEU A 262 -4.30 30.60 -6.06
CA LEU A 262 -4.38 31.42 -4.85
C LEU A 262 -5.66 32.25 -4.79
N ALA A 263 -6.11 32.80 -5.92
CA ALA A 263 -7.39 33.52 -6.00
C ALA A 263 -8.60 32.60 -5.79
N GLY A 264 -8.55 31.37 -6.33
CA GLY A 264 -9.58 30.35 -6.11
C GLY A 264 -9.69 29.91 -4.64
N ILE A 265 -8.56 29.73 -3.97
CA ILE A 265 -8.51 29.37 -2.53
C ILE A 265 -9.07 30.53 -1.68
N ALA A 266 -8.66 31.77 -1.95
CA ALA A 266 -9.16 32.93 -1.21
C ALA A 266 -10.68 33.11 -1.36
N ALA A 267 -11.22 32.92 -2.57
CA ALA A 267 -12.66 32.97 -2.82
C ALA A 267 -13.42 31.85 -2.09
N PHE A 268 -12.89 30.62 -2.11
CA PHE A 268 -13.48 29.48 -1.40
C PHE A 268 -13.55 29.72 0.12
N LEU A 269 -12.45 30.16 0.73
CA LEU A 269 -12.38 30.44 2.16
C LEU A 269 -13.30 31.62 2.56
N GLY A 270 -13.37 32.66 1.74
CA GLY A 270 -14.29 33.79 1.97
C GLY A 270 -15.76 33.36 1.95
N CYS A 271 -16.16 32.55 0.97
CA CYS A 271 -17.53 32.04 0.87
C CYS A 271 -17.87 31.06 2.01
N ALA A 272 -16.93 30.20 2.41
CA ALA A 272 -17.11 29.29 3.54
C ALA A 272 -17.30 30.04 4.87
N ALA A 273 -16.53 31.11 5.10
CA ALA A 273 -16.66 31.94 6.29
C ALA A 273 -18.02 32.66 6.36
N VAL A 274 -18.52 33.19 5.23
CA VAL A 274 -19.85 33.83 5.16
C VAL A 274 -20.96 32.80 5.37
N ALA A 275 -20.86 31.61 4.77
CA ALA A 275 -21.82 30.53 4.96
C ALA A 275 -21.87 30.06 6.42
N GLY A 276 -20.71 29.87 7.06
CA GLY A 276 -20.62 29.52 8.48
C GLY A 276 -21.22 30.59 9.39
N TRP A 277 -20.96 31.87 9.10
CA TRP A 277 -21.51 32.97 9.89
C TRP A 277 -23.04 33.08 9.78
N VAL A 278 -23.60 32.92 8.58
CA VAL A 278 -25.06 32.92 8.37
C VAL A 278 -25.73 31.74 9.07
N LEU A 279 -25.09 30.57 9.08
CA LEU A 279 -25.59 29.37 9.76
C LEU A 279 -25.47 29.44 11.30
N SER A 280 -24.54 30.26 11.82
CA SER A 280 -24.32 30.42 13.28
C SER A 280 -25.25 31.44 13.96
N ARG A 281 -26.08 32.18 13.21
CA ARG A 281 -27.03 33.12 13.81
C ARG A 281 -28.29 32.39 14.27
N PRO A 282 -28.66 32.45 15.57
CA PRO A 282 -29.94 31.94 16.03
C PRO A 282 -31.07 32.81 15.45
N GLY A 283 -32.04 32.16 14.81
CA GLY A 283 -33.33 32.76 14.46
C GLY A 283 -34.29 32.77 15.64
#